data_AF-A0A9D6DRI3-F1
#
_entry.id   AF-A0A9D6DRI3-F1
#
_cell.length_a   1.000
_cell.length_b   1.000
_cell.length_c   1.000
_cell.angle_alpha   90.00
_cell.angle_beta   90.00
_cell.angle_gamma   90.00
#
_symmetry.space_group_name_H-M   'P 1'
#
loop_
_entity.id
_entity.type
_entity.pdbx_description
1 polymer ?
#
loop_
_entity_poly.entity_id
_entity_poly.type
_entity_poly.pdbx_seq_one_letter_code
_entity_poly.pdbx_strand_id
1 'polypeptide(L)'
;MWYDKLFKYRRLIYSAIAGLVFFGAFQLLGPIYYRIRQKELAQNLRAQIYNLQKLSTEGTAKIKKISETKKILADITKNSRRLSLDVLSYEKSYLALESLSQYYNYRQEFGDLLPKILEYNPENDLNSRSVSENKGDFMYRLSLTQYALKQITIRLKKYDDTPELANYTKKITAHFQPIIDLVDKLVEATNRDQFRTSNQLRLKYIQNIKQLQSDLRPLYEQVLKELDQINQKLLAEIKI
;
A
#
# COMPACT_ATOMS: atom_id res chain seq x y z
N MET A 1 104.77 39.19 -63.29
CA MET A 1 103.35 39.55 -63.54
C MET A 1 102.47 38.46 -64.17
N TRP A 2 103.01 37.32 -64.65
CA TRP A 2 102.19 36.26 -65.27
C TRP A 2 101.59 35.23 -64.27
N TYR A 3 102.26 35.02 -63.13
CA TYR A 3 101.86 34.03 -62.11
C TYR A 3 100.58 34.40 -61.32
N ASP A 4 100.30 35.69 -61.11
CA ASP A 4 99.09 36.13 -60.37
C ASP A 4 97.79 35.86 -61.11
N LYS A 5 97.81 35.86 -62.45
CA LYS A 5 96.63 35.53 -63.25
C LYS A 5 96.27 34.04 -63.13
N LEU A 6 97.26 33.15 -63.02
CA LEU A 6 97.04 31.70 -62.91
C LEU A 6 96.38 31.30 -61.59
N PHE A 7 96.76 31.92 -60.47
CA PHE A 7 96.17 31.64 -59.16
C PHE A 7 94.70 32.07 -59.05
N LYS A 8 94.33 33.16 -59.72
CA LYS A 8 92.96 33.68 -59.73
C LYS A 8 91.99 32.77 -60.48
N TYR A 9 92.41 32.20 -61.61
CA TYR A 9 91.60 31.22 -62.37
C TYR A 9 91.46 29.89 -61.62
N ARG A 10 92.50 29.44 -60.92
CA ARG A 10 92.43 28.21 -60.13
C ARG A 10 91.38 28.30 -59.00
N ARG A 11 91.33 29.44 -58.31
CA ARG A 11 90.35 29.69 -57.23
C ARG A 11 88.91 29.73 -57.76
N LEU A 12 88.69 30.33 -58.93
CA LEU A 12 87.40 30.35 -59.61
C LEU A 12 86.92 28.95 -60.01
N ILE A 13 87.81 28.11 -60.53
CA ILE A 13 87.48 26.73 -60.91
C ILE A 13 87.11 25.88 -59.69
N TYR A 14 87.88 25.96 -58.59
CA TYR A 14 87.54 25.20 -57.37
C TYR A 14 86.22 25.65 -56.73
N SER A 15 85.92 26.95 -56.73
CA SER A 15 84.64 27.45 -56.24
C SER A 15 83.45 27.01 -57.11
N ALA A 16 83.64 26.97 -58.44
CA ALA A 16 82.61 26.50 -59.36
C ALA A 16 82.33 25.00 -59.19
N ILE A 17 83.38 24.18 -59.02
CA ILE A 17 83.25 22.75 -58.77
C ILE A 17 82.58 22.49 -57.41
N ALA A 18 82.98 23.22 -56.36
CA ALA A 18 82.34 23.12 -55.06
C ALA A 18 80.84 23.49 -55.14
N GLY A 19 80.50 24.59 -55.83
CA GLY A 19 79.11 25.00 -56.04
C GLY A 19 78.27 23.92 -56.74
N LEU A 20 78.81 23.27 -57.76
CA LEU A 20 78.13 22.17 -58.47
C LEU A 20 77.94 20.93 -57.59
N VAL A 21 78.93 20.56 -56.78
CA VAL A 21 78.84 19.42 -55.87
C VAL A 21 77.80 19.68 -54.77
N PHE A 22 77.79 20.87 -54.18
CA PHE A 22 76.78 21.26 -53.19
C PHE A 22 75.37 21.30 -53.78
N PHE A 23 75.22 21.84 -55.00
CA PHE A 23 73.92 21.89 -55.66
C PHE A 23 73.38 20.49 -56.01
N GLY A 24 74.24 19.60 -56.51
CA GLY A 24 73.88 18.20 -56.78
C GLY A 24 73.52 17.42 -55.52
N ALA A 25 74.28 17.58 -54.44
CA ALA A 25 73.99 16.96 -53.15
C ALA A 25 72.66 17.46 -52.54
N PHE A 26 72.38 18.76 -52.65
CA PHE A 26 71.14 19.35 -52.14
C PHE A 26 69.91 18.93 -52.95
N GLN A 27 70.02 18.84 -54.28
CA GLN A 27 68.93 18.34 -55.15
C GLN A 27 68.58 16.87 -54.90
N LEU A 28 69.55 16.05 -54.52
CA LEU A 28 69.29 14.62 -54.22
C LEU A 28 68.80 14.39 -52.79
N LEU A 29 69.40 15.07 -51.80
CA LEU A 29 69.08 14.81 -50.39
C LEU A 29 67.83 15.55 -49.90
N GLY A 30 67.53 16.73 -50.43
CA GLY A 30 66.35 17.52 -50.05
C GLY A 30 65.02 16.75 -50.21
N PRO A 31 64.74 16.17 -51.40
CA PRO A 31 63.50 15.42 -51.64
C PRO A 31 63.39 14.13 -50.81
N ILE A 32 64.52 13.45 -50.56
CA ILE A 32 64.55 12.22 -49.76
C ILE A 32 64.23 12.54 -48.30
N TYR A 33 64.88 13.56 -47.74
CA TYR A 33 64.62 14.02 -46.38
C TYR A 33 63.17 14.45 -46.19
N TYR A 34 62.62 15.19 -47.14
CA TYR A 34 61.22 15.64 -47.09
C TYR A 34 60.23 14.47 -47.14
N ARG A 35 60.48 13.44 -47.96
CA ARG A 35 59.64 12.23 -48.04
C ARG A 35 59.69 11.37 -46.77
N ILE A 36 60.87 11.23 -46.14
CA ILE A 36 61.01 10.50 -44.88
C ILE A 36 60.22 11.23 -43.79
N ARG A 37 60.39 12.55 -43.69
CA ARG A 37 59.68 13.36 -42.70
C ARG A 37 58.16 13.35 -42.91
N GLN A 38 57.68 13.39 -44.15
CA GLN A 38 56.25 13.23 -44.44
C GLN A 38 55.71 11.84 -44.07
N LYS A 39 56.50 10.78 -44.26
CA LYS A 39 56.11 9.42 -43.85
C LYS A 39 56.00 9.29 -42.33
N GLU A 40 56.96 9.81 -41.58
CA GLU A 40 56.92 9.82 -40.11
C GLU A 40 55.73 10.63 -39.58
N LEU A 41 55.47 11.80 -40.15
CA LEU A 41 54.36 12.66 -39.75
C LEU A 41 53.00 12.01 -40.07
N ALA A 42 52.88 11.35 -41.23
CA ALA A 42 51.70 10.59 -41.60
C ALA A 42 51.49 9.36 -40.71
N GLN A 43 52.55 8.66 -40.30
CA GLN A 43 52.47 7.53 -39.36
C GLN A 43 52.03 7.98 -37.96
N ASN A 44 52.60 9.07 -37.45
CA ASN A 44 52.20 9.65 -36.16
C ASN A 44 50.75 10.14 -36.17
N LEU A 45 50.30 10.81 -37.25
CA LEU A 45 48.91 11.22 -37.40
C LEU A 45 47.95 10.02 -37.44
N ARG A 46 48.30 8.95 -38.15
CA ARG A 46 47.49 7.72 -38.16
C ARG A 46 47.39 7.06 -36.79
N ALA A 47 48.50 7.02 -36.03
CA ALA A 47 48.50 6.50 -34.67
C ALA A 47 47.62 7.34 -33.73
N GLN A 48 47.66 8.66 -33.85
CA GLN A 48 46.80 9.55 -33.07
C GLN A 48 45.32 9.44 -33.45
N ILE A 49 45.00 9.36 -34.75
CA ILE A 49 43.63 9.14 -35.24
C ILE A 49 43.09 7.80 -34.73
N TYR A 50 43.90 6.74 -34.75
CA TYR A 50 43.52 5.44 -34.23
C TYR A 50 43.23 5.49 -32.72
N ASN A 51 44.09 6.13 -31.94
CA ASN A 51 43.87 6.29 -30.49
C ASN A 51 42.62 7.14 -30.18
N LEU A 52 42.36 8.19 -30.95
CA LEU A 52 41.15 9.01 -30.82
C LEU A 52 39.88 8.22 -31.18
N GLN A 53 39.92 7.43 -32.26
CA GLN A 53 38.81 6.54 -32.62
C GLN A 53 38.55 5.50 -31.55
N LYS A 54 39.61 4.88 -31.01
CA LYS A 54 39.52 3.92 -29.91
C LYS A 54 38.88 4.54 -28.65
N LEU A 55 39.35 5.72 -28.24
CA LEU A 55 38.79 6.47 -27.12
C LEU A 55 37.31 6.85 -27.35
N SER A 56 36.94 7.21 -28.59
CA SER A 56 35.56 7.48 -28.97
C SER A 56 34.67 6.23 -28.85
N THR A 57 35.12 5.07 -29.34
CA THR A 57 34.38 3.80 -29.23
C THR A 57 34.25 3.32 -27.78
N GLU A 58 35.28 3.52 -26.95
CA GLU A 58 35.21 3.21 -25.51
C GLU A 58 34.25 4.17 -24.79
N GLY A 59 34.25 5.45 -25.18
CA GLY A 59 33.31 6.45 -24.68
C GLY A 59 31.85 6.12 -25.02
N THR A 60 31.55 5.74 -26.26
CA THR A 60 30.19 5.36 -26.68
C THR A 60 29.72 4.07 -25.99
N ALA A 61 30.60 3.09 -25.79
CA ALA A 61 30.29 1.88 -25.04
C ALA A 61 29.96 2.18 -23.57
N LYS A 62 30.69 3.11 -22.92
CA LYS A 62 30.39 3.57 -21.55
C LYS A 62 29.05 4.30 -21.48
N ILE A 63 28.75 5.18 -22.43
CA ILE A 63 27.46 5.90 -22.50
C ILE A 63 26.30 4.91 -22.68
N LYS A 64 26.46 3.88 -23.52
CA LYS A 64 25.45 2.82 -23.69
C LYS A 64 25.21 2.07 -22.38
N LYS A 65 26.26 1.70 -21.64
CA LYS A 65 26.13 1.08 -20.31
C LYS A 65 25.42 1.97 -19.29
N ILE A 66 25.67 3.28 -19.29
CA ILE A 66 24.99 4.26 -18.42
C ILE A 66 23.50 4.34 -18.77
N SER A 67 23.16 4.32 -20.06
CA SER A 67 21.77 4.29 -20.52
C SER A 67 21.04 3.02 -20.08
N GLU A 68 21.70 1.85 -20.21
CA GLU A 68 21.17 0.56 -19.75
C GLU A 68 20.97 0.52 -18.23
N THR A 69 21.93 1.02 -17.44
CA THR A 69 21.78 1.12 -15.97
C THR A 69 20.68 2.09 -15.57
N LYS A 70 20.52 3.22 -16.26
CA LYS A 70 19.41 4.15 -16.02
C LYS A 70 18.05 3.49 -16.29
N LYS A 71 17.96 2.65 -17.33
CA LYS A 71 16.75 1.88 -17.63
C LYS A 71 16.45 0.85 -16.53
N ILE A 72 17.46 0.09 -16.09
CA ILE A 72 17.33 -0.87 -14.99
C ILE A 72 16.87 -0.16 -13.71
N LEU A 73 17.42 1.00 -13.39
CA LEU A 73 17.03 1.77 -12.19
C LEU A 73 15.58 2.25 -12.27
N ALA A 74 15.13 2.68 -13.46
CA ALA A 74 13.74 3.05 -13.69
C ALA A 74 12.78 1.85 -13.54
N ASP A 75 13.17 0.69 -14.08
CA ASP A 75 12.40 -0.55 -13.94
C ASP A 75 12.33 -1.03 -12.49
N ILE A 76 13.42 -0.96 -11.72
CA ILE A 76 13.45 -1.25 -10.28
C ILE A 76 12.51 -0.31 -9.52
N THR A 77 12.57 1.00 -9.79
CA THR A 77 11.72 2.00 -9.13
C THR A 77 10.24 1.79 -9.45
N LYS A 78 9.91 1.36 -10.67
CA LYS A 78 8.55 1.02 -11.07
C LYS A 78 8.06 -0.24 -10.35
N ASN A 79 8.89 -1.29 -10.29
CA ASN A 79 8.54 -2.54 -9.63
C ASN A 79 8.43 -2.39 -8.11
N SER A 80 9.27 -1.57 -7.47
CA SER A 80 9.18 -1.31 -6.03
C SER A 80 7.88 -0.56 -5.67
N ARG A 81 7.48 0.43 -6.49
CA ARG A 81 6.18 1.09 -6.34
C ARG A 81 5.02 0.12 -6.51
N ARG A 82 5.10 -0.78 -7.49
CA ARG A 82 4.07 -1.82 -7.70
C ARG A 82 3.97 -2.76 -6.49
N LEU A 83 5.11 -3.28 -6.01
CA LEU A 83 5.16 -4.09 -4.78
C LEU A 83 4.58 -3.35 -3.57
N SER A 84 4.88 -2.06 -3.38
CA SER A 84 4.30 -1.29 -2.28
C SER A 84 2.78 -1.12 -2.39
N LEU A 85 2.25 -0.95 -3.62
CA LEU A 85 0.82 -0.88 -3.85
C LEU A 85 0.14 -2.24 -3.64
N ASP A 86 0.78 -3.32 -4.08
CA ASP A 86 0.30 -4.69 -3.89
C ASP A 86 0.27 -5.06 -2.38
N VAL A 87 1.29 -4.66 -1.60
CA VAL A 87 1.33 -4.85 -0.14
C VAL A 87 0.23 -4.05 0.55
N LEU A 88 0.04 -2.77 0.19
CA LEU A 88 -1.05 -1.95 0.74
C LEU A 88 -2.43 -2.52 0.39
N SER A 89 -2.61 -3.06 -0.82
CA SER A 89 -3.84 -3.73 -1.24
C SER A 89 -4.11 -4.99 -0.43
N TYR A 90 -3.05 -5.76 -0.15
CA TYR A 90 -3.14 -6.99 0.64
C TYR A 90 -3.51 -6.70 2.10
N GLU A 91 -2.88 -5.70 2.72
CA GLU A 91 -3.17 -5.26 4.10
C GLU A 91 -4.64 -4.81 4.23
N LYS A 92 -5.13 -4.03 3.27
CA LYS A 92 -6.55 -3.63 3.21
C LYS A 92 -7.50 -4.82 3.10
N SER A 93 -7.18 -5.77 2.22
CA SER A 93 -7.98 -6.98 2.03
C SER A 93 -8.00 -7.85 3.29
N TYR A 94 -6.87 -7.95 4.00
CA TYR A 94 -6.76 -8.66 5.27
C TYR A 94 -7.60 -8.01 6.37
N LEU A 95 -7.53 -6.68 6.54
CA LEU A 95 -8.33 -5.95 7.52
C LEU A 95 -9.84 -6.04 7.22
N ALA A 96 -10.22 -6.05 5.95
CA ALA A 96 -11.60 -6.25 5.53
C ALA A 96 -12.10 -7.67 5.84
N LEU A 97 -11.27 -8.71 5.63
CA LEU A 97 -11.59 -10.09 6.01
C LEU A 97 -11.72 -10.27 7.52
N GLU A 98 -10.84 -9.65 8.31
CA GLU A 98 -10.93 -9.68 9.78
C GLU A 98 -12.24 -9.03 10.25
N SER A 99 -12.60 -7.89 9.65
CA SER A 99 -13.84 -7.18 9.95
C SER A 99 -15.09 -7.98 9.58
N LEU A 100 -15.07 -8.71 8.46
CA LEU A 100 -16.14 -9.63 8.07
C LEU A 100 -16.29 -10.80 9.06
N SER A 101 -15.17 -11.40 9.49
CA SER A 101 -15.19 -12.47 10.48
C SER A 101 -15.85 -12.01 11.79
N GLN A 102 -15.51 -10.81 12.26
CA GLN A 102 -16.16 -10.21 13.43
C GLN A 102 -17.65 -9.96 13.19
N TYR A 103 -18.04 -9.42 12.03
CA TYR A 103 -19.45 -9.26 11.65
C TYR A 103 -20.24 -10.58 11.74
N TYR A 104 -19.71 -11.69 11.20
CA TYR A 104 -20.43 -12.97 11.22
C TYR A 104 -20.56 -13.51 12.64
N ASN A 105 -19.51 -13.41 13.46
CA ASN A 105 -19.59 -13.77 14.88
C ASN A 105 -20.64 -12.94 15.61
N TYR A 106 -20.70 -11.63 15.36
CA TYR A 106 -21.69 -10.75 15.98
C TYR A 106 -23.10 -11.06 15.52
N ARG A 107 -23.31 -11.29 14.22
CA ARG A 107 -24.62 -11.67 13.68
C ARG A 107 -25.11 -12.98 14.29
N GLN A 108 -24.22 -13.95 14.52
CA GLN A 108 -24.57 -15.21 15.15
C GLN A 108 -24.89 -15.03 16.65
N GLU A 109 -24.00 -14.38 17.41
CA GLU A 109 -24.19 -14.14 18.85
C GLU A 109 -25.44 -13.29 19.15
N PHE A 110 -25.69 -12.25 18.35
CA PHE A 110 -26.81 -11.32 18.52
C PHE A 110 -28.11 -11.82 17.85
N GLY A 111 -27.99 -12.39 16.65
CA GLY A 111 -29.12 -12.83 15.83
C GLY A 111 -29.87 -14.02 16.41
N ASP A 112 -29.21 -14.87 17.21
CA ASP A 112 -29.86 -16.03 17.82
C ASP A 112 -30.59 -15.70 19.13
N LEU A 113 -30.19 -14.62 19.80
CA LEU A 113 -30.68 -14.28 21.15
C LEU A 113 -31.83 -13.26 21.13
N LEU A 114 -31.74 -12.23 20.30
CA LEU A 114 -32.73 -11.15 20.31
C LEU A 114 -34.14 -11.58 19.84
N PRO A 115 -34.31 -12.44 18.80
CA PRO A 115 -35.63 -12.95 18.44
C PRO A 115 -36.34 -13.66 19.60
N LYS A 116 -35.60 -14.42 20.42
CA LYS A 116 -36.15 -15.12 21.59
C LYS A 116 -36.62 -14.14 22.67
N ILE A 117 -35.96 -12.98 22.80
CA ILE A 117 -36.43 -11.89 23.67
C ILE A 117 -37.69 -11.24 23.11
N LEU A 118 -37.79 -11.07 21.80
CA LEU A 118 -38.95 -10.47 21.12
C LEU A 118 -40.16 -11.41 21.04
N GLU A 119 -39.96 -12.72 21.15
CA GLU A 119 -41.00 -13.75 21.17
C GLU A 119 -41.53 -14.07 22.58
N TYR A 120 -40.81 -13.64 23.63
CA TYR A 120 -41.25 -13.84 25.00
C TYR A 120 -42.61 -13.20 25.25
N ASN A 121 -43.58 -14.00 25.71
CA ASN A 121 -44.89 -13.52 26.10
C ASN A 121 -45.01 -13.46 27.64
N PRO A 122 -44.98 -12.27 28.25
CA PRO A 122 -45.07 -12.11 29.71
C PRO A 122 -46.42 -12.53 30.30
N GLU A 123 -47.46 -12.74 29.48
CA GLU A 123 -48.77 -13.25 29.92
C GLU A 123 -48.71 -14.72 30.35
N ASN A 124 -47.75 -15.50 29.82
CA ASN A 124 -47.55 -16.90 30.18
C ASN A 124 -47.06 -17.07 31.63
N ASP A 125 -46.44 -16.02 32.19
CA ASP A 125 -45.93 -16.00 33.57
C ASP A 125 -47.02 -15.68 34.60
N LEU A 126 -48.28 -15.52 34.19
CA LEU A 126 -49.39 -15.24 35.10
C LEU A 126 -50.12 -16.48 35.61
N ASN A 127 -50.00 -17.64 34.94
CA ASN A 127 -50.99 -18.72 35.05
C ASN A 127 -50.48 -20.09 35.56
N SER A 128 -49.21 -20.29 35.95
CA SER A 128 -48.71 -21.65 36.30
C SER A 128 -47.53 -21.69 37.27
N ARG A 129 -47.33 -22.81 38.00
CA ARG A 129 -46.11 -23.02 38.84
C ARG A 129 -44.79 -22.95 38.05
N SER A 130 -44.83 -23.01 36.72
CA SER A 130 -43.69 -22.78 35.83
C SER A 130 -43.30 -21.30 35.64
N VAL A 131 -43.93 -20.36 36.37
CA VAL A 131 -43.52 -18.93 36.42
C VAL A 131 -42.03 -18.77 36.70
N SER A 132 -41.43 -19.58 37.60
CA SER A 132 -40.01 -19.44 37.93
C SER A 132 -39.07 -19.91 36.82
N GLU A 133 -39.48 -20.91 36.04
CA GLU A 133 -38.66 -21.46 34.95
C GLU A 133 -38.74 -20.58 33.70
N ASN A 134 -39.93 -20.14 33.29
CA ASN A 134 -40.09 -19.26 32.13
C ASN A 134 -39.51 -17.87 32.37
N LYS A 135 -39.74 -17.29 33.55
CA LYS A 135 -39.09 -16.03 33.97
C LYS A 135 -37.58 -16.22 34.11
N GLY A 136 -37.14 -17.36 34.66
CA GLY A 136 -35.72 -17.69 34.79
C GLY A 136 -35.02 -17.79 33.44
N ASP A 137 -35.61 -18.48 32.46
CA ASP A 137 -35.10 -18.60 31.10
C ASP A 137 -35.11 -17.25 30.37
N PHE A 138 -36.18 -16.46 30.51
CA PHE A 138 -36.23 -15.11 29.94
C PHE A 138 -35.14 -14.21 30.53
N MET A 139 -35.00 -14.18 31.85
CA MET A 139 -33.95 -13.42 32.54
C MET A 139 -32.55 -13.86 32.14
N TYR A 140 -32.33 -15.17 32.05
CA TYR A 140 -31.07 -15.74 31.60
C TYR A 140 -30.73 -15.30 30.16
N ARG A 141 -31.68 -15.41 29.22
CA ARG A 141 -31.50 -14.97 27.82
C ARG A 141 -31.29 -13.45 27.72
N LEU A 142 -32.00 -12.67 28.54
CA LEU A 142 -31.88 -11.23 28.60
C LEU A 142 -30.50 -10.81 29.09
N SER A 143 -30.00 -11.43 30.16
CA SER A 143 -28.64 -11.22 30.67
C SER A 143 -27.55 -11.67 29.70
N LEU A 144 -27.74 -12.81 29.01
CA LEU A 144 -26.82 -13.25 27.96
C LEU A 144 -26.75 -12.25 26.82
N THR A 145 -27.90 -11.70 26.40
CA THR A 145 -27.96 -10.70 25.32
C THR A 145 -27.31 -9.39 25.73
N GLN A 146 -27.57 -8.93 26.96
CA GLN A 146 -26.91 -7.76 27.54
C GLN A 146 -25.39 -7.94 27.59
N TYR A 147 -24.92 -9.12 28.03
CA TYR A 147 -23.50 -9.46 28.08
C TYR A 147 -22.89 -9.50 26.68
N ALA A 148 -23.53 -10.19 25.73
CA ALA A 148 -23.07 -10.28 24.35
C ALA A 148 -22.93 -8.88 23.73
N LEU A 149 -23.94 -8.03 23.86
CA LEU A 149 -23.90 -6.65 23.36
C LEU A 149 -22.75 -5.83 23.97
N LYS A 150 -22.51 -5.95 25.28
CA LYS A 150 -21.39 -5.27 25.94
C LYS A 150 -20.04 -5.79 25.46
N GLN A 151 -19.89 -7.10 25.25
CA GLN A 151 -18.67 -7.70 24.70
C GLN A 151 -18.42 -7.27 23.26
N ILE A 152 -19.45 -7.21 22.43
CA ILE A 152 -19.36 -6.72 21.04
C ILE A 152 -18.81 -5.28 21.04
N THR A 153 -19.37 -4.39 21.86
CA THR A 153 -18.88 -3.01 21.98
C THR A 153 -17.42 -2.93 22.45
N ILE A 154 -16.99 -3.78 23.39
CA ILE A 154 -15.59 -3.83 23.85
C ILE A 154 -14.66 -4.35 22.76
N ARG A 155 -15.04 -5.41 22.05
CA ARG A 155 -14.26 -5.98 20.94
C ARG A 155 -14.10 -4.96 19.81
N LEU A 156 -15.17 -4.25 19.49
CA LEU A 156 -15.20 -3.17 18.50
C LEU A 156 -14.21 -2.04 18.84
N LYS A 157 -14.17 -1.58 20.10
CA LYS A 157 -13.23 -0.53 20.54
C LYS A 157 -11.75 -0.84 20.31
N LYS A 158 -11.36 -2.12 20.23
CA LYS A 158 -9.96 -2.49 19.90
C LYS A 158 -9.52 -2.02 18.52
N TYR A 159 -10.46 -1.72 17.64
CA TYR A 159 -10.23 -1.30 16.26
C TYR A 159 -10.39 0.23 16.07
N ASP A 160 -10.52 1.00 17.16
CA ASP A 160 -10.60 2.46 17.10
C ASP A 160 -9.27 3.10 16.63
N ASP A 161 -8.15 2.41 16.81
CA ASP A 161 -6.81 2.91 16.43
C ASP A 161 -6.51 2.76 14.93
N THR A 162 -7.31 1.97 14.22
CA THR A 162 -7.22 1.79 12.76
C THR A 162 -8.17 2.76 12.06
N PRO A 163 -7.69 3.80 11.34
CA PRO A 163 -8.54 4.87 10.80
C PRO A 163 -9.65 4.36 9.86
N GLU A 164 -9.35 3.31 9.09
CA GLU A 164 -10.25 2.69 8.13
C GLU A 164 -11.37 1.90 8.84
N LEU A 165 -11.07 1.23 9.96
CA LEU A 165 -12.03 0.44 10.73
C LEU A 165 -12.79 1.26 11.78
N ALA A 166 -12.15 2.29 12.35
CA ALA A 166 -12.72 3.16 13.37
C ALA A 166 -14.04 3.81 12.95
N ASN A 167 -14.19 4.16 11.66
CA ASN A 167 -15.45 4.70 11.13
C ASN A 167 -16.57 3.66 11.16
N TYR A 168 -16.28 2.40 10.82
CA TYR A 168 -17.23 1.30 10.90
C TYR A 168 -17.56 0.95 12.34
N THR A 169 -16.54 0.87 13.21
CA THR A 169 -16.68 0.64 14.65
C THR A 169 -17.60 1.67 15.31
N LYS A 170 -17.42 2.95 15.00
CA LYS A 170 -18.27 4.04 15.53
C LYS A 170 -19.71 3.91 15.08
N LYS A 171 -19.95 3.61 13.80
CA LYS A 171 -21.32 3.42 13.28
C LYS A 171 -22.00 2.24 13.96
N ILE A 172 -21.34 1.09 14.01
CA ILE A 172 -21.88 -0.13 14.60
C ILE A 172 -22.18 0.09 16.10
N THR A 173 -21.27 0.71 16.84
CA THR A 173 -21.46 1.01 18.27
C THR A 173 -22.63 1.97 18.51
N ALA A 174 -22.78 3.00 17.67
CA ALA A 174 -23.89 3.95 17.76
C ALA A 174 -25.25 3.28 17.53
N HIS A 175 -25.30 2.25 16.68
CA HIS A 175 -26.52 1.47 16.43
C HIS A 175 -26.86 0.47 17.55
N PHE A 176 -25.86 -0.09 18.24
CA PHE A 176 -26.09 -1.01 19.36
C PHE A 176 -26.44 -0.32 20.68
N GLN A 177 -25.99 0.92 20.90
CA GLN A 177 -26.22 1.61 22.18
C GLN A 177 -27.70 1.76 22.56
N PRO A 178 -28.62 2.16 21.66
CA PRO A 178 -30.05 2.22 21.97
C PRO A 178 -30.65 0.86 22.35
N ILE A 179 -30.15 -0.23 21.76
CA ILE A 179 -30.56 -1.61 22.09
C ILE A 179 -30.07 -1.98 23.50
N ILE A 180 -28.82 -1.65 23.83
CA ILE A 180 -28.27 -1.85 25.17
C ILE A 180 -29.13 -1.13 26.20
N ASP A 181 -29.45 0.15 25.96
CA ASP A 181 -30.24 0.95 26.89
C ASP A 181 -31.66 0.38 27.09
N LEU A 182 -32.28 -0.16 26.05
CA LEU A 182 -33.59 -0.82 26.13
C LEU A 182 -33.53 -2.19 26.83
N VAL A 183 -32.49 -2.98 26.57
CA VAL A 183 -32.23 -4.25 27.26
C VAL A 183 -31.98 -4.00 28.74
N ASP A 184 -31.22 -2.96 29.10
CA ASP A 184 -30.98 -2.56 30.50
C ASP A 184 -32.30 -2.19 31.19
N LYS A 185 -33.17 -1.42 30.51
CA LYS A 185 -34.52 -1.10 31.01
C LYS A 185 -35.41 -2.34 31.15
N LEU A 186 -35.32 -3.31 30.23
CA LEU A 186 -36.02 -4.59 30.34
C LEU A 186 -35.54 -5.34 31.59
N VAL A 187 -34.23 -5.45 31.81
CA VAL A 187 -33.63 -6.10 32.98
C VAL A 187 -34.12 -5.46 34.28
N GLU A 188 -34.12 -4.12 34.35
CA GLU A 188 -34.62 -3.37 35.50
C GLU A 188 -36.11 -3.58 35.74
N ALA A 189 -36.92 -3.61 34.69
CA ALA A 189 -38.37 -3.85 34.77
C ALA A 189 -38.68 -5.27 35.27
N THR A 190 -37.86 -6.26 34.92
CA THR A 190 -38.01 -7.66 35.35
C THR A 190 -37.47 -7.98 36.74
N ASN A 191 -36.47 -7.24 37.21
CA ASN A 191 -35.79 -7.45 38.50
C ASN A 191 -36.54 -6.88 39.72
N ARG A 192 -37.65 -6.17 39.53
CA ARG A 192 -38.46 -5.68 40.67
C ARG A 192 -39.46 -6.75 41.12
N ASP A 193 -39.39 -7.13 42.39
CA ASP A 193 -40.25 -8.07 43.15
C ASP A 193 -41.76 -7.72 43.22
N GLN A 194 -42.30 -6.97 42.25
CA GLN A 194 -43.69 -6.50 42.25
C GLN A 194 -44.72 -7.56 41.82
N PHE A 195 -44.31 -8.78 41.52
CA PHE A 195 -45.20 -9.86 41.05
C PHE A 195 -46.23 -10.32 42.08
N ARG A 196 -45.99 -10.06 43.38
CA ARG A 196 -46.77 -10.68 44.46
C ARG A 196 -47.96 -9.86 44.95
N THR A 197 -48.08 -8.57 44.62
CA THR A 197 -48.92 -7.68 45.46
C THR A 197 -50.19 -7.10 44.83
N SER A 198 -50.38 -7.08 43.49
CA SER A 198 -51.66 -6.63 42.89
C SER A 198 -51.82 -6.98 41.41
N ASN A 199 -53.06 -7.29 40.97
CA ASN A 199 -53.41 -7.48 39.55
C ASN A 199 -53.10 -6.25 38.68
N GLN A 200 -53.23 -5.04 39.22
CA GLN A 200 -52.89 -3.81 38.50
C GLN A 200 -51.39 -3.70 38.20
N LEU A 201 -50.53 -4.15 39.13
CA LEU A 201 -49.08 -4.16 38.93
C LEU A 201 -48.68 -5.20 37.88
N ARG A 202 -49.37 -6.35 37.82
CA ARG A 202 -49.16 -7.39 36.81
C ARG A 202 -49.50 -6.90 35.40
N LEU A 203 -50.64 -6.23 35.22
CA LEU A 203 -51.01 -5.64 33.93
C LEU A 203 -50.04 -4.56 33.48
N LYS A 204 -49.59 -3.69 34.41
CA LYS A 204 -48.59 -2.66 34.15
C LYS A 204 -47.23 -3.25 33.74
N TYR A 205 -46.82 -4.35 34.37
CA TYR A 205 -45.61 -5.08 34.01
C TYR A 205 -45.68 -5.65 32.59
N ILE A 206 -46.76 -6.35 32.24
CA ILE A 206 -46.98 -6.91 30.90
C ILE A 206 -46.98 -5.81 29.84
N GLN A 207 -47.68 -4.70 30.10
CA GLN A 207 -47.68 -3.55 29.21
C GLN A 207 -46.28 -2.97 29.03
N ASN A 208 -45.50 -2.80 30.11
CA ASN A 208 -44.13 -2.30 30.02
C ASN A 208 -43.23 -3.21 29.19
N ILE A 209 -43.29 -4.54 29.39
CA ILE A 209 -42.47 -5.46 28.60
C ILE A 209 -42.89 -5.47 27.14
N LYS A 210 -44.20 -5.54 26.85
CA LYS A 210 -44.71 -5.49 25.47
C LYS A 210 -44.33 -4.18 24.77
N GLN A 211 -44.37 -3.06 25.49
CA GLN A 211 -43.92 -1.76 24.97
C GLN A 211 -42.43 -1.76 24.66
N LEU A 212 -41.59 -2.19 25.60
CA LEU A 212 -40.13 -2.24 25.41
C LEU A 212 -39.72 -3.22 24.30
N GLN A 213 -40.42 -4.35 24.14
CA GLN A 213 -40.22 -5.27 23.00
C GLN A 213 -40.65 -4.64 21.67
N SER A 214 -41.76 -3.89 21.66
CA SER A 214 -42.23 -3.15 20.48
C SER A 214 -41.24 -2.07 20.07
N ASP A 215 -40.61 -1.39 21.03
CA ASP A 215 -39.58 -0.37 20.77
C ASP A 215 -38.25 -1.00 20.32
N LEU A 216 -37.94 -2.21 20.80
CA LEU A 216 -36.72 -2.94 20.46
C LEU A 216 -36.74 -3.53 19.04
N ARG A 217 -37.91 -4.01 18.57
CA ARG A 217 -38.07 -4.64 17.25
C ARG A 217 -37.60 -3.77 16.06
N PRO A 218 -38.02 -2.50 15.91
CA PRO A 218 -37.57 -1.68 14.79
C PRO A 218 -36.07 -1.38 14.85
N LEU A 219 -35.49 -1.25 16.05
CA LEU A 219 -34.05 -1.05 16.23
C LEU A 219 -33.27 -2.29 15.80
N TYR A 220 -33.74 -3.48 16.17
CA TYR A 220 -33.15 -4.74 15.74
C TYR A 220 -33.10 -4.88 14.22
N GLU A 221 -34.24 -4.64 13.55
CA GLU A 221 -34.35 -4.73 12.10
C GLU A 221 -33.45 -3.70 11.41
N GLN A 222 -33.36 -2.49 11.96
CA GLN A 222 -32.47 -1.45 11.47
C GLN A 222 -31.00 -1.87 11.59
N VAL A 223 -30.59 -2.41 12.74
CA VAL A 223 -29.22 -2.89 12.96
C VAL A 223 -28.89 -4.04 12.00
N LEU A 224 -29.78 -5.01 11.80
CA LEU A 224 -29.55 -6.08 10.81
C LEU A 224 -29.33 -5.53 9.40
N LYS A 225 -30.16 -4.57 8.98
CA LYS A 225 -30.05 -3.96 7.65
C LYS A 225 -28.75 -3.18 7.48
N GLU A 226 -28.34 -2.40 8.48
CA GLU A 226 -27.08 -1.65 8.47
C GLU A 226 -25.87 -2.60 8.48
N LEU A 227 -25.92 -3.66 9.29
CA LEU A 227 -24.90 -4.70 9.32
C LEU A 227 -24.76 -5.39 7.95
N ASP A 228 -25.87 -5.73 7.29
CA ASP A 228 -25.85 -6.30 5.94
C ASP A 228 -25.28 -5.33 4.88
N GLN A 229 -25.54 -4.03 5.00
CA GLN A 229 -24.92 -3.02 4.12
C GLN A 229 -23.41 -2.91 4.33
N ILE A 230 -22.95 -2.96 5.57
CA ILE A 230 -21.52 -2.96 5.91
C ILE A 230 -20.85 -4.21 5.32
N ASN A 231 -21.48 -5.38 5.47
CA ASN A 231 -21.00 -6.63 4.87
C ASN A 231 -20.88 -6.53 3.33
N GLN A 232 -21.89 -5.99 2.65
CA GLN A 232 -21.82 -5.78 1.20
C GLN A 232 -20.68 -4.86 0.77
N LYS A 233 -20.41 -3.79 1.53
CA LYS A 233 -19.29 -2.88 1.26
C LYS A 233 -17.94 -3.57 1.47
N LEU A 234 -17.78 -4.27 2.59
CA LEU A 234 -16.54 -5.02 2.88
C LEU A 234 -16.28 -6.11 1.84
N LEU A 235 -17.32 -6.85 1.41
CA LEU A 235 -17.20 -7.82 0.33
C LEU A 235 -16.82 -7.20 -1.02
N ALA A 236 -17.26 -5.97 -1.30
CA ALA A 236 -16.84 -5.24 -2.49
C ALA A 236 -15.37 -4.80 -2.42
N GLU A 237 -14.89 -4.44 -1.23
CA GLU A 237 -13.48 -4.08 -0.99
C GLU A 237 -12.54 -5.28 -1.04
N ILE A 238 -13.04 -6.50 -0.76
CA ILE A 238 -12.26 -7.76 -0.83
C ILE A 238 -12.19 -8.36 -2.24
N LYS A 239 -13.00 -7.89 -3.20
CA LYS A 239 -12.91 -8.34 -4.59
C LYS A 239 -11.61 -7.83 -5.23
N ILE A 240 -10.57 -8.64 -5.08
CA ILE A 240 -9.34 -8.69 -5.89
C ILE A 240 -9.67 -9.25 -7.28
#